data_AF-A0A965B4K6-F1
#
_entry.id   AF-A0A965B4K6-F1
#
_cell.length_a   1.000
_cell.length_b   1.000
_cell.length_c   1.000
_cell.angle_alpha   90.00
_cell.angle_beta   90.00
_cell.angle_gamma   90.00
#
_symmetry.space_group_name_H-M   'P 1'
#
loop_
_entity.id
_entity.type
_entity.pdbx_description
1 polymer ?
#
loop_
_entity_poly.entity_id
_entity_poly.type
_entity_poly.pdbx_seq_one_letter_code
_entity_poly.pdbx_strand_id
1 'polypeptide(L)'
;MLRRRPIVGAPVAKGANDHLSRTIGAFQLTMFGVGATVGTGIFFVLSQAVPKAGPSVVVSFLVAGLAAGLAVICYAELASAVPVS
;
A
#
# COMPACT_ATOMS: atom_id res chain seq x y z
N MET A 1 26.09 -8.99 -7.57
CA MET A 1 26.73 -7.88 -6.81
C MET A 1 25.72 -6.77 -6.52
N LEU A 2 24.73 -7.02 -5.66
CA LEU A 2 23.78 -6.00 -5.18
C LEU A 2 24.14 -5.68 -3.72
N ARG A 3 25.09 -4.77 -3.56
CA ARG A 3 25.51 -4.25 -2.26
C ARG A 3 24.37 -3.37 -1.73
N ARG A 4 23.45 -3.97 -0.96
CA ARG A 4 22.50 -3.23 -0.12
C ARG A 4 23.33 -2.40 0.86
N ARG A 5 23.55 -1.12 0.57
CA ARG A 5 24.13 -0.20 1.54
C ARG A 5 23.12 -0.08 2.68
N PRO A 6 23.48 -0.44 3.93
CA PRO A 6 22.64 -0.12 5.05
C PRO A 6 22.58 1.40 5.13
N ILE A 7 21.37 1.94 5.12
CA ILE A 7 21.08 3.34 5.44
C ILE A 7 21.38 3.56 6.92
N VAL A 8 22.67 3.65 7.25
CA VAL A 8 23.18 4.10 8.53
C VAL A 8 22.86 5.59 8.62
N GLY A 9 21.78 5.94 9.32
CA GLY A 9 21.40 7.34 9.57
C GLY A 9 19.99 7.74 9.14
N ALA A 10 19.09 6.80 8.83
CA ALA A 10 17.67 7.16 8.78
C ALA A 10 17.24 7.67 10.17
N PRO A 11 16.55 8.82 10.29
CA PRO A 11 16.10 9.32 11.58
C PRO A 11 15.10 8.32 12.18
N VAL A 12 15.58 7.51 13.11
CA VAL A 12 14.73 6.66 13.94
C VAL A 12 13.82 7.60 14.71
N ALA A 13 12.51 7.45 14.51
CA ALA A 13 11.51 8.20 15.26
C ALA A 13 11.85 8.09 16.76
N LYS A 14 12.06 9.23 17.42
CA LYS A 14 12.47 9.32 18.82
C LYS A 14 11.37 8.70 19.70
N GLY A 15 11.48 7.40 19.99
CA GLY A 15 10.45 6.60 20.69
C GLY A 15 10.23 5.18 20.15
N ALA A 16 10.82 4.82 19.00
CA ALA A 16 10.85 3.44 18.53
C ALA A 16 11.87 2.65 19.38
N ASN A 17 11.36 1.96 20.41
CA ASN A 17 12.18 1.10 21.26
C ASN A 17 12.76 -0.03 20.40
N ASP A 18 14.04 -0.33 20.58
CA ASP A 18 14.88 -1.28 19.81
C ASP A 18 14.47 -2.77 19.93
N HIS A 19 13.23 -3.05 20.33
CA HIS A 19 12.81 -4.31 20.97
C HIS A 19 11.42 -4.81 20.55
N LEU A 20 10.98 -4.50 19.32
CA LEU A 20 9.81 -5.15 18.74
C LEU A 20 10.21 -6.49 18.10
N SER A 21 9.70 -7.59 18.66
CA SER A 21 9.92 -8.92 18.09
C SER A 21 9.26 -9.01 16.71
N ARG A 22 10.08 -9.31 15.69
CA ARG A 22 9.65 -9.39 14.30
C ARG A 22 8.85 -10.67 14.06
N THR A 23 7.56 -10.64 14.41
CA THR A 23 6.64 -11.79 14.31
C THR A 23 5.72 -11.74 13.08
N ILE A 24 5.62 -10.57 12.41
CA ILE A 24 4.73 -10.41 11.26
C ILE A 24 5.38 -11.01 10.01
N GLY A 25 4.81 -12.13 9.55
CA GLY A 25 5.18 -12.77 8.29
C GLY A 25 4.54 -12.11 7.07
N ALA A 26 4.98 -12.48 5.87
CA ALA A 26 4.51 -11.92 4.61
C ALA A 26 2.98 -12.03 4.44
N PHE A 27 2.38 -13.16 4.83
CA PHE A 27 0.93 -13.37 4.71
C PHE A 27 0.12 -12.42 5.62
N GLN A 28 0.56 -12.23 6.87
CA GLN A 28 -0.08 -11.27 7.78
C GLN A 28 0.07 -9.83 7.27
N LEU A 29 1.23 -9.49 6.72
CA LEU A 29 1.49 -8.16 6.16
C LEU A 29 0.59 -7.89 4.93
N THR A 30 0.42 -8.88 4.05
CA THR A 30 -0.49 -8.77 2.90
C THR A 30 -1.94 -8.62 3.35
N MET A 31 -2.40 -9.42 4.32
CA MET A 31 -3.76 -9.30 4.85
C MET A 31 -3.99 -7.95 5.54
N PHE A 32 -2.99 -7.44 6.26
CA PHE A 32 -3.02 -6.09 6.84
C PHE A 32 -3.18 -5.03 5.74
N GLY A 33 -2.41 -5.12 4.65
CA GLY A 33 -2.51 -4.21 3.50
C GLY A 33 -3.87 -4.26 2.80
N VAL A 34 -4.43 -5.45 2.60
CA VAL A 34 -5.80 -5.62 2.04
C VAL A 34 -6.83 -4.97 2.96
N GLY A 35 -6.75 -5.21 4.27
CA GLY A 35 -7.64 -4.59 5.25
C GLY A 35 -7.51 -3.07 5.33
N ALA A 36 -6.29 -2.53 5.17
CA ALA A 36 -6.06 -1.08 5.15
C ALA A 36 -6.59 -0.40 3.88
N THR A 37 -6.67 -1.13 2.77
CA THR A 37 -7.15 -0.60 1.48
C THR A 37 -8.68 -0.68 1.36
N VAL A 38 -9.29 -1.75 1.90
CA VAL A 38 -10.73 -1.99 1.84
C VAL A 38 -11.42 -1.27 2.99
N GLY A 39 -12.02 -0.10 2.72
CA GLY A 39 -12.72 0.71 3.72
C GLY A 39 -14.08 1.24 3.24
N THR A 40 -14.64 2.20 3.96
CA THR A 40 -15.94 2.82 3.62
C THR A 40 -15.90 3.59 2.29
N GLY A 41 -14.72 4.04 1.85
CA GLY A 41 -14.55 4.86 0.65
C GLY A 41 -15.13 4.24 -0.62
N ILE A 42 -15.00 2.93 -0.83
CA ILE A 42 -15.54 2.26 -2.02
C ILE A 42 -17.07 2.36 -2.08
N PHE A 43 -17.76 2.22 -0.95
CA PHE A 43 -19.22 2.31 -0.89
C PHE A 43 -19.72 3.72 -1.18
N PHE A 44 -19.04 4.75 -0.66
CA PHE A 44 -19.37 6.15 -0.94
C PHE A 44 -19.13 6.51 -2.41
N VAL A 45 -17.97 6.13 -2.96
CA VAL A 45 -17.63 6.41 -4.37
C VAL A 45 -18.61 5.69 -5.29
N LEU A 46 -18.93 4.42 -5.03
CA LEU A 46 -19.85 3.65 -5.87
C LEU A 46 -21.27 4.23 -5.81
N SER A 47 -21.75 4.62 -4.62
CA SER A 47 -23.05 5.28 -4.43
C SER A 47 -23.19 6.57 -5.24
N GLN A 48 -22.10 7.37 -5.34
CA GLN A 48 -22.07 8.59 -6.13
C GLN A 48 -21.87 8.35 -7.64
N ALA A 49 -21.13 7.30 -8.01
CA ALA A 49 -20.69 7.03 -9.37
C ALA A 49 -21.70 6.22 -10.19
N VAL A 50 -22.40 5.26 -9.59
CA VAL A 50 -23.45 4.45 -10.25
C VAL A 50 -24.56 5.30 -10.87
N PRO A 51 -25.16 6.31 -10.19
CA PRO A 51 -26.21 7.11 -10.79
C PRO A 51 -25.70 8.05 -11.90
N LYS A 52 -24.40 8.37 -11.93
CA LYS A 52 -23.80 9.23 -12.97
C LYS A 52 -23.31 8.45 -14.20
N ALA A 53 -22.69 7.29 -13.99
CA ALA A 53 -22.05 6.50 -15.05
C ALA A 53 -22.88 5.28 -15.49
N GLY A 54 -23.85 4.84 -14.69
CA GLY A 54 -24.62 3.64 -14.97
C GLY A 54 -23.73 2.38 -15.06
N PRO A 55 -24.03 1.42 -15.97
CA PRO A 55 -23.26 0.18 -16.13
C PRO A 55 -21.79 0.39 -16.50
N SER A 56 -21.45 1.57 -17.06
CA SER A 56 -20.09 1.90 -17.50
C SER A 56 -19.12 2.17 -16.34
N VAL A 57 -19.60 2.27 -15.09
CA VAL A 57 -18.76 2.51 -13.90
C VAL A 57 -17.68 1.43 -13.73
N VAL A 58 -17.95 0.20 -14.18
CA VAL A 58 -16.99 -0.92 -14.15
C VAL A 58 -15.76 -0.61 -15.00
N VAL A 59 -15.95 0.00 -16.18
CA VAL A 59 -14.85 0.39 -17.07
C VAL A 59 -13.99 1.47 -16.43
N SER A 60 -14.61 2.47 -15.79
CA SER A 60 -13.90 3.50 -15.04
C SER A 60 -13.09 2.92 -13.87
N PHE A 61 -13.64 1.92 -13.16
CA PHE A 61 -12.93 1.23 -12.08
C PHE A 61 -11.76 0.38 -12.58
N LEU A 62 -11.86 -0.23 -13.77
CA LEU A 62 -10.73 -0.94 -14.39
C LEU A 62 -9.57 0.00 -14.71
N VAL A 63 -9.87 1.17 -15.30
CA VAL A 63 -8.84 2.18 -15.60
C VAL A 63 -8.23 2.74 -14.32
N ALA A 64 -9.05 3.03 -13.30
CA ALA A 64 -8.58 3.47 -12.00
C ALA A 64 -7.69 2.41 -11.32
N GLY A 65 -8.06 1.12 -11.42
CA GLY A 65 -7.27 0.00 -10.92
C GLY A 65 -5.91 -0.12 -11.61
N LEU A 66 -5.85 0.11 -12.93
CA LEU A 66 -4.58 0.14 -13.67
C LEU A 66 -3.68 1.28 -13.18
N ALA A 67 -4.22 2.48 -13.02
CA ALA A 67 -3.49 3.64 -12.51
C ALA A 67 -2.99 3.40 -11.08
N ALA A 68 -3.83 2.84 -10.21
CA ALA A 68 -3.43 2.45 -8.85
C ALA A 68 -2.34 1.37 -8.86
N GLY A 69 -2.42 0.39 -9.76
CA GLY A 69 -1.41 -0.66 -9.92
C GLY A 69 -0.02 -0.10 -10.26
N LEU A 70 0.06 0.88 -11.17
CA LEU A 70 1.32 1.56 -11.48
C LEU A 70 1.89 2.29 -10.26
N ALA A 71 1.05 2.96 -9.47
CA ALA A 71 1.47 3.61 -8.23
C ALA A 71 1.98 2.59 -7.19
N VAL A 72 1.31 1.45 -7.07
CA VAL A 72 1.73 0.36 -6.16
C VAL A 72 3.12 -0.17 -6.53
N ILE A 73 3.44 -0.31 -7.81
CA ILE A 73 4.78 -0.73 -8.25
C ILE A 73 5.86 0.27 -7.79
N CYS A 74 5.61 1.58 -7.97
CA CYS A 74 6.52 2.61 -7.50
C CYS A 74 6.72 2.57 -5.97
N TYR A 75 5.63 2.35 -5.21
CA TYR A 75 5.72 2.20 -3.76
C TYR A 75 6.41 0.91 -3.33
N ALA A 76 6.22 -0.19 -4.06
CA ALA A 76 6.88 -1.47 -3.79
C ALA A 76 8.40 -1.40 -4.00
N GLU A 77 8.85 -0.69 -5.03
CA GLU A 77 10.27 -0.40 -5.26
C GLU A 77 10.87 0.43 -4.11
N LEU A 78 10.19 1.49 -3.69
CA LEU A 78 10.63 2.32 -2.57
C LEU A 78 10.68 1.52 -1.26
N ALA A 79 9.64 0.75 -0.95
CA ALA A 79 9.57 -0.11 0.24
C ALA A 79 10.68 -1.16 0.26
N SER A 80 11.10 -1.66 -0.91
CA SER A 80 12.22 -2.60 -1.04
C SER A 80 13.59 -1.93 -0.89
N ALA A 81 13.72 -0.67 -1.30
CA ALA A 81 14.95 0.12 -1.22
C ALA A 81 15.20 0.69 0.19
N VAL A 82 14.14 1.01 0.93
CA VAL A 82 14.21 1.59 2.28
C VAL A 82 13.52 0.65 3.28
N PRO A 83 14.16 -0.48 3.64
CA PRO A 83 13.63 -1.35 4.68
C PRO A 83 13.87 -0.67 6.04
N VAL A 84 12.90 0.13 6.50
CA VAL A 84 12.84 0.57 7.90
C VAL A 84 12.31 -0.60 8.72
N SER A 85 13.20 -1.21 9.49
CA SER A 85 12.91 -2.27 10.45
C SER A 85 12.90 -1.71 11.86
#